data_AF-A0A8S2DBG2-F1
#
_entry.id   AF-A0A8S2DBG2-F1
#
_cell.length_a   1.000
_cell.length_b   1.000
_cell.length_c   1.000
_cell.angle_alpha   90.00
_cell.angle_beta   90.00
_cell.angle_gamma   90.00
#
_symmetry.space_group_name_H-M   'P 1'
#
loop_
_entity.id
_entity.type
_entity.pdbx_description
1 polymer ?
#
loop_
_entity_poly.entity_id
_entity_poly.type
_entity_poly.pdbx_seq_one_letter_code
_entity_poly.pdbx_strand_id
1 'polypeptide(L)'
;YCSKMAKPTLDKSQYLQTIGNGLLPDIDIFWTGPKVVSRRIDLDHIEQVNKILKRRVIIWDNIHANDYDQRRLFLGPYSGRPCEIMSSLNGLISNPNCEFECNFIPFHTLGQWYSFYQKPTTKDNEEEVEEDNINDQEPATYEPFRALERAIVAWLPEFNRTKNAEGSSKNHLLCEPMETLSSTISTPQMSPKPALVNSEDDSQDGSQPTMSKPLKQSTQDQMECEISASIINDSLTIDDLRLLVELFYLPYEHGQIGIQLLQEFHWLKTNKQQQQQTNTRRNMAQIEEWRDRSLKFHNIRKSIGKMVQRLTTIQNRSLLYELYSYASDINSTISLCSQYLKWMDDNQKTTSVFMSGDQEPWVHRGGLSAEFLNVLPIGPYQNILREQKFLSIYTIRPVLSTDDPMLYDICTQSSFNHSYSDLLSQYPDIIADKYIGGYLMLDRGCCFVIEDQNDSICGFCVTTLDSHLFDKHLQHTYIPQMMQKYTSHQNDNSATTTTATTSITNANNDQIQKMFEPFTCPLWLYERFPARLQFYFYPQCDNVQIICQKLLKTVFESLKQRGIQGCHSILSESDYATHQLYLNVDFLNLSCMDINNQLIIVGKQL
;
A
#
# COMPACT_ATOMS: atom_id res chain seq x y z
N TYR A 1 23.35 -24.69 20.04
CA TYR A 1 23.76 -23.61 19.14
C TYR A 1 23.43 -22.19 19.66
N CYS A 2 22.61 -22.00 20.70
CA CYS A 2 22.54 -20.71 21.43
C CYS A 2 22.38 -20.92 22.94
N SER A 3 22.68 -19.91 23.77
CA SER A 3 22.56 -20.03 25.23
C SER A 3 21.13 -20.19 25.72
N LYS A 4 20.11 -19.61 25.06
CA LYS A 4 18.68 -19.83 25.41
C LYS A 4 18.28 -21.31 25.36
N MET A 5 18.96 -22.10 24.53
CA MET A 5 18.75 -23.55 24.36
C MET A 5 19.71 -24.41 25.20
N ALA A 6 20.75 -23.83 25.80
CA ALA A 6 21.62 -24.53 26.74
C ALA A 6 20.86 -24.75 28.06
N LYS A 7 20.44 -25.99 28.32
CA LYS A 7 19.71 -26.36 29.55
C LYS A 7 20.63 -27.05 30.56
N PRO A 8 20.54 -26.73 31.87
CA PRO A 8 19.66 -25.70 32.47
C PRO A 8 20.14 -24.26 32.20
N THR A 9 21.45 -24.07 32.11
CA THR A 9 22.16 -22.82 31.78
C THR A 9 23.38 -23.15 30.89
N LEU A 10 24.08 -22.15 30.37
CA LEU A 10 25.27 -22.34 29.52
C LEU A 10 26.33 -23.21 30.23
N ASP A 11 26.80 -22.77 31.40
CA ASP A 11 27.86 -23.41 32.22
C ASP A 11 27.54 -24.86 32.63
N LYS A 12 26.26 -25.13 32.97
CA LYS A 12 25.81 -26.42 33.52
C LYS A 12 25.20 -27.36 32.47
N SER A 13 25.27 -27.02 31.18
CA SER A 13 24.61 -27.85 30.17
C SER A 13 25.38 -29.14 29.90
N GLN A 14 24.89 -30.25 30.46
CA GLN A 14 25.46 -31.58 30.26
C GLN A 14 25.64 -31.93 28.77
N TYR A 15 24.73 -31.49 27.90
CA TYR A 15 24.86 -31.65 26.45
C TYR A 15 26.12 -30.96 25.90
N LEU A 16 26.34 -29.68 26.25
CA LEU A 16 27.52 -28.93 25.80
C LEU A 16 28.80 -29.45 26.43
N GLN A 17 28.77 -29.90 27.69
CA GLN A 17 29.93 -30.54 28.33
C GLN A 17 30.28 -31.87 27.65
N THR A 18 29.30 -32.70 27.29
CA THR A 18 29.53 -33.94 26.55
C THR A 18 30.09 -33.68 25.15
N ILE A 19 29.57 -32.68 24.42
CA ILE A 19 30.13 -32.26 23.12
C ILE A 19 31.55 -31.73 23.27
N GLY A 20 31.81 -30.84 24.24
CA GLY A 20 33.14 -30.26 24.48
C GLY A 20 34.20 -31.29 24.89
N ASN A 21 33.80 -32.36 25.58
CA ASN A 21 34.69 -33.45 26.00
C ASN A 21 34.85 -34.57 24.95
N GLY A 22 33.81 -34.87 24.17
CA GLY A 22 33.73 -36.07 23.33
C GLY A 22 33.78 -35.86 21.82
N LEU A 23 33.55 -34.63 21.33
CA LEU A 23 33.75 -34.32 19.90
C LEU A 23 35.25 -34.22 19.60
N LEU A 24 35.69 -34.79 18.48
CA LEU A 24 37.10 -34.73 18.04
C LEU A 24 37.60 -33.28 17.94
N PRO A 25 38.86 -32.98 18.31
CA PRO A 25 39.36 -31.60 18.39
C PRO A 25 39.12 -30.78 17.11
N ASP A 26 39.43 -31.39 15.96
CA ASP A 26 39.44 -30.77 14.63
C ASP A 26 38.05 -30.55 14.01
N ILE A 27 36.96 -30.86 14.74
CA ILE A 27 35.59 -30.59 14.30
C ILE A 27 35.11 -29.29 14.93
N ASP A 28 34.90 -28.28 14.09
CA ASP A 28 34.31 -26.99 14.45
C ASP A 28 32.87 -27.09 14.96
N ILE A 29 32.45 -26.09 15.75
CA ILE A 29 31.09 -25.99 16.29
C ILE A 29 30.49 -24.63 15.96
N PHE A 30 29.30 -24.65 15.34
CA PHE A 30 28.51 -23.46 15.08
C PHE A 30 27.80 -22.92 16.34
N TRP A 31 27.80 -21.59 16.49
CA TRP A 31 27.13 -20.89 17.57
C TRP A 31 26.46 -19.60 17.08
N THR A 32 25.25 -19.30 17.56
CA THR A 32 24.43 -18.14 17.13
C THR A 32 24.39 -17.02 18.18
N GLY A 33 25.16 -17.16 19.27
CA GLY A 33 25.22 -16.20 20.37
C GLY A 33 24.24 -16.52 21.52
N PRO A 34 23.81 -15.50 22.30
CA PRO A 34 22.86 -15.69 23.40
C PRO A 34 21.50 -16.26 22.99
N LYS A 35 21.04 -15.93 21.78
CA LYS A 35 19.75 -16.29 21.18
C LYS A 35 19.96 -16.86 19.77
N VAL A 36 18.89 -17.27 19.09
CA VAL A 36 18.94 -17.71 17.68
C VAL A 36 19.25 -16.52 16.76
N VAL A 37 18.48 -15.45 16.90
CA VAL A 37 18.82 -14.09 16.44
C VAL A 37 19.36 -13.32 17.65
N SER A 38 20.62 -12.89 17.62
CA SER A 38 21.27 -12.25 18.76
C SER A 38 21.39 -10.73 18.55
N ARG A 39 20.85 -9.92 19.48
CA ARG A 39 20.98 -8.44 19.42
C ARG A 39 22.43 -7.99 19.60
N ARG A 40 23.16 -8.65 20.49
CA ARG A 40 24.60 -8.47 20.72
C ARG A 40 25.27 -9.82 20.93
N ILE A 41 26.56 -9.90 20.62
CA ILE A 41 27.43 -11.02 20.93
C ILE A 41 28.75 -10.43 21.46
N ASP A 42 28.87 -10.39 22.77
CA ASP A 42 29.97 -9.73 23.49
C ASP A 42 31.12 -10.71 23.80
N LEU A 43 32.33 -10.22 24.03
CA LEU A 43 33.55 -11.05 24.17
C LEU A 43 33.44 -12.07 25.32
N ASP A 44 33.04 -11.64 26.52
CA ASP A 44 32.84 -12.47 27.71
C ASP A 44 31.94 -13.69 27.45
N HIS A 45 30.94 -13.53 26.58
CA HIS A 45 30.01 -14.59 26.22
C HIS A 45 30.68 -15.61 25.29
N ILE A 46 31.52 -15.17 24.35
CA ILE A 46 32.33 -16.07 23.52
C ILE A 46 33.35 -16.83 24.37
N GLU A 47 34.01 -16.19 25.33
CA GLU A 47 34.94 -16.87 26.25
C GLU A 47 34.25 -17.95 27.08
N GLN A 48 33.05 -17.67 27.62
CA GLN A 48 32.24 -18.67 28.34
C GLN A 48 31.84 -19.85 27.45
N VAL A 49 31.46 -19.60 26.20
CA VAL A 49 31.10 -20.63 25.21
C VAL A 49 32.31 -21.48 24.83
N ASN A 50 33.45 -20.86 24.54
CA ASN A 50 34.69 -21.53 24.22
C ASN A 50 35.19 -22.38 25.39
N LYS A 51 35.03 -21.90 26.63
CA LYS A 51 35.44 -22.61 27.86
C LYS A 51 34.67 -23.91 28.08
N ILE A 52 33.36 -23.96 27.80
CA ILE A 52 32.57 -25.20 27.91
C ILE A 52 32.74 -26.12 26.70
N LEU A 53 32.84 -25.56 25.49
CA LEU A 53 33.03 -26.34 24.26
C LEU A 53 34.48 -26.76 24.00
N LYS A 54 35.45 -26.26 24.78
CA LYS A 54 36.90 -26.56 24.73
C LYS A 54 37.60 -26.23 23.40
N ARG A 55 36.97 -25.43 22.54
CA ARG A 55 37.48 -24.95 21.25
C ARG A 55 36.87 -23.58 20.95
N ARG A 56 37.48 -22.82 20.03
CA ARG A 56 36.84 -21.61 19.48
C ARG A 56 35.64 -22.03 18.62
N VAL A 57 34.55 -21.28 18.68
CA VAL A 57 33.38 -21.52 17.83
C VAL A 57 33.45 -20.76 16.50
N ILE A 58 32.71 -21.24 15.50
CA ILE A 58 32.35 -20.46 14.33
C ILE A 58 31.00 -19.81 14.61
N ILE A 59 30.87 -18.49 14.41
CA ILE A 59 29.56 -17.83 14.52
C ILE A 59 28.73 -18.11 13.27
N TRP A 60 27.49 -18.55 13.48
CA TRP A 60 26.40 -18.53 12.50
C TRP A 60 25.50 -17.35 12.87
N ASP A 61 25.61 -16.24 12.17
CA ASP A 61 24.94 -15.00 12.56
C ASP A 61 23.62 -14.77 11.81
N ASN A 62 22.51 -14.84 12.54
CA ASN A 62 21.16 -14.61 12.01
C ASN A 62 20.67 -13.15 12.18
N ILE A 63 21.56 -12.18 12.41
CA ILE A 63 21.18 -10.75 12.59
C ILE A 63 20.44 -10.17 11.36
N HIS A 64 20.65 -10.71 10.16
CA HIS A 64 19.95 -10.28 8.94
C HIS A 64 18.97 -11.32 8.40
N ALA A 65 18.74 -12.44 9.10
CA ALA A 65 17.78 -13.46 8.68
C ALA A 65 16.33 -12.97 8.83
N ASN A 66 15.50 -13.23 7.82
CA ASN A 66 14.05 -12.94 7.81
C ASN A 66 13.16 -14.17 7.53
N ASP A 67 13.73 -15.36 7.38
CA ASP A 67 13.04 -16.64 7.14
C ASP A 67 11.88 -16.93 8.12
N TYR A 68 12.00 -16.47 9.37
CA TYR A 68 10.99 -16.61 10.41
C TYR A 68 9.80 -15.62 10.33
N ASP A 69 9.89 -14.54 9.55
CA ASP A 69 8.78 -13.60 9.31
C ASP A 69 8.95 -12.90 7.96
N GLN A 70 8.39 -13.50 6.90
CA GLN A 70 8.43 -13.05 5.50
C GLN A 70 7.93 -11.61 5.24
N ARG A 71 7.34 -10.94 6.23
CA ARG A 71 6.97 -9.51 6.17
C ARG A 71 8.06 -8.57 6.66
N ARG A 72 9.19 -9.08 7.13
CA ARG A 72 10.35 -8.30 7.59
C ARG A 72 11.47 -8.39 6.56
N LEU A 73 12.25 -7.33 6.49
CA LEU A 73 13.46 -7.21 5.69
C LEU A 73 14.48 -6.43 6.51
N PHE A 74 15.76 -6.76 6.38
CA PHE A 74 16.84 -6.18 7.17
C PHE A 74 17.94 -5.64 6.26
N LEU A 75 17.86 -4.34 6.01
CA LEU A 75 18.77 -3.53 5.21
C LEU A 75 19.70 -2.66 6.09
N GLY A 76 19.55 -2.70 7.42
CA GLY A 76 20.41 -2.00 8.37
C GLY A 76 21.83 -2.60 8.48
N PRO A 77 22.78 -1.93 9.14
CA PRO A 77 24.18 -2.32 9.16
C PRO A 77 24.47 -3.49 10.11
N TYR A 78 25.47 -4.30 9.76
CA TYR A 78 26.04 -5.30 10.65
C TYR A 78 26.50 -4.64 11.97
N SER A 79 26.05 -5.14 13.12
CA SER A 79 26.09 -4.39 14.38
C SER A 79 25.93 -5.26 15.63
N GLY A 80 26.30 -4.70 16.79
CA GLY A 80 26.23 -5.40 18.09
C GLY A 80 27.31 -6.47 18.30
N ARG A 81 28.37 -6.48 17.48
CA ARG A 81 29.54 -7.36 17.59
C ARG A 81 30.79 -6.48 17.64
N PRO A 82 31.51 -6.40 18.77
CA PRO A 82 32.83 -5.77 18.82
C PRO A 82 33.79 -6.48 17.83
N CYS A 83 34.71 -5.76 17.19
CA CYS A 83 35.63 -6.36 16.21
C CYS A 83 36.59 -7.37 16.87
N GLU A 84 36.90 -7.14 18.14
CA GLU A 84 37.79 -7.91 19.01
C GLU A 84 37.35 -9.36 19.16
N ILE A 85 36.04 -9.67 19.02
CA ILE A 85 35.54 -11.04 19.18
C ILE A 85 36.15 -12.01 18.18
N MET A 86 36.58 -11.54 17.00
CA MET A 86 37.20 -12.40 15.98
C MET A 86 38.49 -13.07 16.47
N SER A 87 39.25 -12.44 17.38
CA SER A 87 40.43 -13.07 18.00
C SER A 87 40.10 -14.29 18.87
N SER A 88 38.83 -14.42 19.30
CA SER A 88 38.30 -15.53 20.09
C SER A 88 37.38 -16.48 19.31
N LEU A 89 37.24 -16.30 17.99
CA LEU A 89 36.48 -17.18 17.10
C LEU A 89 37.39 -18.01 16.21
N ASN A 90 36.83 -19.04 15.57
CA ASN A 90 37.46 -19.74 14.43
C ASN A 90 36.90 -19.29 13.08
N GLY A 91 35.80 -18.51 13.08
CA GLY A 91 35.19 -17.95 11.89
C GLY A 91 33.85 -17.27 12.18
N LEU A 92 33.29 -16.63 11.16
CA LEU A 92 31.95 -16.03 11.20
C LEU A 92 31.30 -16.17 9.82
N ILE A 93 30.08 -16.70 9.79
CA ILE A 93 29.24 -16.88 8.60
C ILE A 93 27.92 -16.17 8.88
N SER A 94 27.48 -15.29 7.99
CA SER A 94 26.17 -14.64 8.08
C SER A 94 25.11 -15.48 7.37
N ASN A 95 23.95 -15.61 8.00
CA ASN A 95 22.71 -16.09 7.41
C ASN A 95 21.79 -14.86 7.21
N PRO A 96 21.63 -14.37 5.97
CA PRO A 96 21.04 -13.06 5.69
C PRO A 96 19.56 -13.19 5.28
N ASN A 97 18.99 -12.17 4.62
CA ASN A 97 17.61 -12.23 4.12
C ASN A 97 17.48 -13.32 3.03
N CYS A 98 16.27 -13.86 2.83
CA CYS A 98 15.98 -14.79 1.74
C CYS A 98 16.15 -14.14 0.35
N GLU A 99 15.85 -12.85 0.28
CA GLU A 99 15.95 -11.99 -0.91
C GLU A 99 17.42 -11.66 -1.19
N PHE A 100 17.93 -12.03 -2.37
CA PHE A 100 19.36 -12.04 -2.68
C PHE A 100 19.96 -10.63 -2.83
N GLU A 101 19.31 -9.76 -3.61
CA GLU A 101 19.79 -8.41 -3.90
C GLU A 101 19.70 -7.51 -2.66
N CYS A 102 18.71 -7.77 -1.79
CA CYS A 102 18.52 -7.10 -0.49
C CYS A 102 19.70 -7.29 0.47
N ASN A 103 20.56 -8.28 0.23
CA ASN A 103 21.71 -8.57 1.08
C ASN A 103 22.97 -7.73 0.79
N PHE A 104 22.90 -6.77 -0.13
CA PHE A 104 24.02 -5.87 -0.44
C PHE A 104 24.54 -5.14 0.80
N ILE A 105 23.68 -4.41 1.53
CA ILE A 105 24.10 -3.68 2.75
C ILE A 105 24.54 -4.63 3.87
N PRO A 106 23.81 -5.72 4.21
CA PRO A 106 24.29 -6.75 5.13
C PRO A 106 25.72 -7.23 4.86
N PHE A 107 26.04 -7.63 3.62
CA PHE A 107 27.39 -8.10 3.27
C PHE A 107 28.42 -6.97 3.16
N HIS A 108 28.07 -5.80 2.63
CA HIS A 108 28.98 -4.66 2.52
C HIS A 108 29.36 -4.07 3.88
N THR A 109 28.45 -4.10 4.85
CA THR A 109 28.74 -3.66 6.24
C THR A 109 29.51 -4.73 7.03
N LEU A 110 29.24 -6.02 6.82
CA LEU A 110 30.05 -7.11 7.37
C LEU A 110 31.49 -7.12 6.82
N GLY A 111 31.68 -6.88 5.52
CA GLY A 111 32.99 -6.77 4.90
C GLY A 111 33.80 -5.59 5.45
N GLN A 112 33.16 -4.43 5.64
CA GLN A 112 33.76 -3.30 6.35
C GLN A 112 34.14 -3.69 7.78
N TRP A 113 33.23 -4.24 8.58
CA TRP A 113 33.50 -4.70 9.95
C TRP A 113 34.72 -5.63 10.05
N TYR A 114 34.82 -6.61 9.14
CA TYR A 114 35.95 -7.53 9.09
C TYR A 114 37.28 -6.84 8.74
N SER A 115 37.25 -5.81 7.87
CA SER A 115 38.46 -5.03 7.56
C SER A 115 38.99 -4.23 8.77
N PHE A 116 38.13 -3.77 9.68
CA PHE A 116 38.56 -3.12 10.93
C PHE A 116 39.26 -4.10 11.88
N TYR A 117 38.86 -5.38 11.91
CA TYR A 117 39.60 -6.42 12.63
C TYR A 117 40.98 -6.72 12.00
N GLN A 118 41.12 -6.59 10.68
CA GLN A 118 42.40 -6.82 9.98
C GLN A 118 43.38 -5.65 10.09
N LYS A 119 42.96 -4.45 10.49
CA LYS A 119 43.88 -3.32 10.72
C LYS A 119 44.86 -3.68 11.84
N PRO A 120 46.19 -3.65 11.62
CA PRO A 120 47.15 -3.95 12.66
C PRO A 120 47.05 -2.91 13.78
N THR A 121 46.98 -3.34 15.03
CA THR A 121 47.03 -2.43 16.18
C THR A 121 48.44 -1.84 16.29
N THR A 122 48.61 -0.63 15.78
CA THR A 122 49.86 0.15 15.86
C THR A 122 50.18 0.49 17.31
N LYS A 123 50.95 -0.38 17.96
CA LYS A 123 51.54 -0.18 19.29
C LYS A 123 53.06 -0.31 19.33
N ASP A 124 53.67 -0.86 18.28
CA ASP A 124 55.10 -1.17 18.24
C ASP A 124 55.91 -0.27 17.29
N ASN A 125 55.25 0.57 16.47
CA ASN A 125 55.89 1.55 15.58
C ASN A 125 55.48 2.98 15.96
N GLU A 126 56.31 3.66 16.74
CA GLU A 126 56.30 5.11 16.91
C GLU A 126 57.08 5.76 15.74
N GLU A 127 56.50 5.76 14.53
CA GLU A 127 57.01 6.56 13.41
C GLU A 127 56.03 7.71 13.11
N GLU A 128 56.57 8.93 13.07
CA GLU A 128 55.80 10.17 12.95
C GLU A 128 55.20 10.28 11.53
N VAL A 129 53.86 10.28 11.43
CA VAL A 129 53.15 10.57 10.18
C VAL A 129 52.73 12.04 10.20
N GLU A 130 53.18 12.80 9.20
CA GLU A 130 53.00 14.25 9.11
C GLU A 130 51.51 14.67 9.05
N GLU A 131 51.16 15.75 9.76
CA GLU A 131 49.77 16.23 9.93
C GLU A 131 49.23 16.97 8.69
N ASP A 132 49.06 16.29 7.56
CA ASP A 132 48.57 16.89 6.31
C ASP A 132 47.40 16.11 5.66
N ASN A 133 46.22 16.14 6.32
CA ASN A 133 44.86 16.23 5.72
C ASN A 133 43.76 16.02 6.80
N ILE A 134 43.09 17.10 7.22
CA ILE A 134 42.21 17.10 8.41
C ILE A 134 40.81 16.48 8.17
N ASN A 135 40.39 16.23 6.92
CA ASN A 135 38.99 15.90 6.59
C ASN A 135 38.65 14.39 6.45
N ASP A 136 39.64 13.51 6.24
CA ASP A 136 39.40 12.09 5.88
C ASP A 136 40.15 11.09 6.78
N GLN A 137 40.35 11.43 8.06
CA GLN A 137 40.82 10.44 9.05
C GLN A 137 39.76 9.35 9.27
N GLU A 138 40.04 8.12 8.81
CA GLU A 138 39.23 6.97 9.15
C GLU A 138 39.20 6.74 10.67
N PRO A 139 38.04 6.36 11.25
CA PRO A 139 37.97 6.08 12.68
C PRO A 139 38.86 4.90 13.05
N ALA A 140 39.32 4.85 14.31
CA ALA A 140 40.09 3.72 14.84
C ALA A 140 39.24 2.45 15.04
N THR A 141 37.91 2.59 15.07
CA THR A 141 36.95 1.51 15.33
C THR A 141 35.81 1.51 14.31
N TYR A 142 35.15 0.35 14.17
CA TYR A 142 34.00 0.21 13.27
C TYR A 142 32.76 0.94 13.83
N GLU A 143 32.30 1.96 13.12
CA GLU A 143 31.04 2.65 13.39
C GLU A 143 29.93 2.18 12.42
N PRO A 144 28.86 1.50 12.91
CA PRO A 144 27.81 0.96 12.04
C PRO A 144 27.12 2.01 11.15
N PHE A 145 26.96 3.25 11.63
CA PHE A 145 26.34 4.34 10.88
C PHE A 145 27.20 4.81 9.70
N ARG A 146 28.52 4.98 9.88
CA ARG A 146 29.43 5.32 8.76
C ARG A 146 29.52 4.17 7.76
N ALA A 147 29.54 2.92 8.25
CA ALA A 147 29.54 1.74 7.40
C ALA A 147 28.24 1.62 6.57
N LEU A 148 27.10 2.01 7.14
CA LEU A 148 25.80 2.08 6.47
C LEU A 148 25.79 3.12 5.35
N GLU A 149 26.19 4.35 5.65
CA GLU A 149 26.23 5.44 4.66
C GLU A 149 27.14 5.09 3.47
N ARG A 150 28.32 4.52 3.74
CA ARG A 150 29.21 3.96 2.70
C ARG A 150 28.53 2.86 1.88
N ALA A 151 27.75 1.98 2.51
CA ALA A 151 27.02 0.91 1.82
C ALA A 151 25.86 1.43 0.96
N ILE A 152 25.10 2.43 1.44
CA ILE A 152 23.99 3.04 0.68
C ILE A 152 24.52 3.73 -0.58
N VAL A 153 25.61 4.51 -0.47
CA VAL A 153 26.26 5.16 -1.62
C VAL A 153 26.80 4.12 -2.61
N ALA A 154 27.37 3.01 -2.11
CA ALA A 154 27.83 1.90 -2.96
C ALA A 154 26.69 1.09 -3.61
N TRP A 155 25.49 1.06 -3.02
CA TRP A 155 24.35 0.28 -3.54
C TRP A 155 23.58 1.00 -4.65
N LEU A 156 23.47 2.34 -4.61
CA LEU A 156 22.69 3.11 -5.58
C LEU A 156 23.00 2.80 -7.08
N PRO A 157 24.27 2.59 -7.50
CA PRO A 157 24.58 2.19 -8.87
C PRO A 157 23.93 0.87 -9.32
N GLU A 158 23.65 -0.07 -8.40
CA GLU A 158 23.06 -1.37 -8.73
C GLU A 158 21.61 -1.29 -9.22
N PHE A 159 20.85 -0.29 -8.77
CA PHE A 159 19.47 -0.03 -9.21
C PHE A 159 19.41 0.42 -10.69
N ASN A 160 20.49 1.07 -11.15
CA ASN A 160 20.64 1.56 -12.51
C ASN A 160 21.28 0.55 -13.47
N ARG A 161 21.60 -0.68 -13.02
CA ARG A 161 22.07 -1.75 -13.91
C ARG A 161 20.89 -2.50 -14.51
N THR A 162 20.86 -2.66 -15.84
CA THR A 162 19.92 -3.56 -16.52
C THR A 162 20.17 -5.01 -16.10
N LYS A 163 19.31 -5.53 -15.22
CA LYS A 163 19.30 -6.94 -14.78
C LYS A 163 17.86 -7.43 -14.81
N ASN A 164 17.59 -8.38 -15.70
CA ASN A 164 16.30 -9.06 -15.77
C ASN A 164 16.22 -10.13 -14.69
N ALA A 165 15.01 -10.40 -14.17
CA ALA A 165 14.79 -11.47 -13.19
C ALA A 165 14.88 -12.88 -13.81
N GLU A 166 14.74 -12.99 -15.13
CA GLU A 166 15.08 -14.20 -15.87
C GLU A 166 16.61 -14.34 -15.96
N GLY A 167 17.15 -15.31 -15.21
CA GLY A 167 18.53 -15.75 -15.40
C GLY A 167 18.74 -16.24 -16.84
N SER A 168 19.89 -15.94 -17.43
CA SER A 168 20.22 -16.38 -18.79
C SER A 168 20.33 -17.91 -18.84
N SER A 169 19.24 -18.58 -19.23
CA SER A 169 19.14 -20.04 -19.42
C SER A 169 19.98 -20.53 -20.60
N LYS A 170 21.30 -20.44 -20.46
CA LYS A 170 22.32 -21.10 -21.29
C LYS A 170 23.01 -22.19 -20.48
N ASN A 171 22.22 -23.16 -20.02
CA ASN A 171 22.59 -24.57 -19.84
C ASN A 171 21.38 -25.35 -19.30
N HIS A 172 20.81 -26.24 -20.12
CA HIS A 172 19.86 -27.25 -19.63
C HIS A 172 20.63 -28.31 -18.85
N LEU A 173 20.64 -28.20 -17.51
CA LEU A 173 20.88 -29.32 -16.62
C LEU A 173 19.52 -29.78 -16.08
N LEU A 174 19.08 -30.94 -16.56
CA LEU A 174 17.82 -31.57 -16.14
C LEU A 174 18.00 -32.17 -14.74
N CYS A 175 17.46 -31.50 -13.73
CA CYS A 175 17.15 -32.15 -12.45
C CYS A 175 15.72 -32.67 -12.53
N GLU A 176 15.55 -33.98 -12.51
CA GLU A 176 14.24 -34.63 -12.43
C GLU A 176 13.59 -34.34 -11.07
N PRO A 177 12.26 -34.12 -11.01
CA PRO A 177 11.57 -33.81 -9.75
C PRO A 177 11.55 -35.04 -8.84
N MET A 178 12.07 -34.90 -7.62
CA MET A 178 12.11 -35.96 -6.63
C MET A 178 10.69 -36.26 -6.09
N GLU A 179 10.22 -37.50 -6.24
CA GLU A 179 8.86 -37.87 -5.82
C GLU A 179 8.67 -37.73 -4.30
N THR A 180 7.65 -36.97 -3.89
CA THR A 180 7.31 -36.79 -2.48
C THR A 180 6.58 -38.02 -1.93
N LEU A 181 7.29 -38.83 -1.14
CA LEU A 181 6.73 -39.99 -0.42
C LEU A 181 5.65 -39.57 0.60
N SER A 182 4.39 -39.55 0.17
CA SER A 182 3.23 -39.29 1.03
C SER A 182 2.95 -40.48 1.96
N SER A 183 3.15 -40.31 3.27
CA SER A 183 2.95 -41.36 4.26
C SER A 183 1.46 -41.56 4.62
N THR A 184 0.75 -42.42 3.88
CA THR A 184 -0.59 -42.91 4.26
C THR A 184 -0.52 -44.28 4.92
N ILE A 185 -1.14 -44.41 6.11
CA ILE A 185 -1.15 -45.64 6.91
C ILE A 185 -2.16 -46.64 6.32
N SER A 186 -1.75 -47.90 6.21
CA SER A 186 -2.51 -48.96 5.53
C SER A 186 -3.71 -49.49 6.33
N THR A 187 -4.86 -49.61 5.67
CA THR A 187 -5.88 -50.63 5.96
C THR A 187 -6.34 -51.31 4.66
N PRO A 188 -6.39 -52.65 4.57
CA PRO A 188 -6.73 -53.34 3.32
C PRO A 188 -8.19 -53.84 3.29
N GLN A 189 -8.84 -53.82 2.12
CA GLN A 189 -9.51 -55.02 1.55
C GLN A 189 -10.13 -54.84 0.14
N MET A 190 -9.92 -55.87 -0.67
CA MET A 190 -10.75 -56.43 -1.78
C MET A 190 -11.15 -55.59 -3.01
N SER A 191 -10.65 -56.07 -4.15
CA SER A 191 -11.09 -55.84 -5.55
C SER A 191 -12.36 -56.65 -5.92
N PRO A 192 -13.11 -56.35 -7.03
CA PRO A 192 -12.67 -56.81 -8.37
C PRO A 192 -13.04 -55.93 -9.60
N LYS A 193 -12.43 -56.27 -10.75
CA LYS A 193 -12.75 -55.90 -12.18
C LYS A 193 -13.90 -56.79 -12.74
N PRO A 194 -14.37 -56.75 -14.03
CA PRO A 194 -13.92 -56.04 -15.26
C PRO A 194 -14.90 -54.89 -15.67
N ALA A 195 -15.08 -54.37 -16.91
CA ALA A 195 -14.59 -54.59 -18.30
C ALA A 195 -14.48 -53.21 -19.03
N LEU A 196 -13.96 -52.97 -20.26
CA LEU A 196 -13.60 -53.73 -21.49
C LEU A 196 -14.72 -53.95 -22.55
N VAL A 197 -14.83 -53.02 -23.53
CA VAL A 197 -15.39 -53.18 -24.89
C VAL A 197 -14.63 -52.23 -25.85
N ASN A 198 -14.35 -52.65 -27.09
CA ASN A 198 -13.68 -51.86 -28.16
C ASN A 198 -14.64 -51.49 -29.31
N SER A 199 -14.31 -50.42 -30.05
CA SER A 199 -14.56 -50.16 -31.49
C SER A 199 -13.80 -48.86 -31.84
N GLU A 200 -12.94 -48.70 -32.86
CA GLU A 200 -12.80 -49.28 -34.22
C GLU A 200 -14.02 -48.96 -35.11
N ASP A 201 -13.95 -48.30 -36.28
CA ASP A 201 -12.91 -47.51 -37.00
C ASP A 201 -13.67 -46.38 -37.79
N ASP A 202 -13.13 -45.43 -38.57
CA ASP A 202 -11.83 -45.18 -39.24
C ASP A 202 -11.55 -43.62 -39.17
N SER A 203 -10.91 -42.81 -40.03
CA SER A 203 -10.37 -42.86 -41.41
C SER A 203 -9.33 -41.74 -41.67
N GLN A 204 -8.74 -41.70 -42.87
CA GLN A 204 -7.56 -40.90 -43.24
C GLN A 204 -7.86 -39.78 -44.25
N ASP A 205 -7.25 -38.59 -44.05
CA ASP A 205 -6.34 -37.89 -45.00
C ASP A 205 -5.91 -36.51 -44.41
N GLY A 206 -4.78 -35.88 -44.77
CA GLY A 206 -3.73 -36.32 -45.68
C GLY A 206 -3.18 -35.23 -46.64
N SER A 207 -2.57 -34.13 -46.15
CA SER A 207 -1.75 -33.22 -47.00
C SER A 207 -0.92 -32.14 -46.27
N GLN A 208 0.28 -31.90 -46.81
CA GLN A 208 1.19 -30.74 -46.64
C GLN A 208 2.16 -30.76 -47.86
N PRO A 209 2.99 -29.73 -48.19
CA PRO A 209 3.18 -28.40 -47.59
C PRO A 209 3.37 -27.23 -48.63
N THR A 210 4.04 -26.14 -48.21
CA THR A 210 4.98 -25.24 -48.96
C THR A 210 4.56 -23.98 -49.77
N MET A 211 5.13 -22.82 -49.33
CA MET A 211 5.65 -21.66 -50.10
C MET A 211 4.62 -20.70 -50.79
N SER A 212 4.81 -19.37 -50.92
CA SER A 212 6.04 -18.53 -51.02
C SER A 212 5.91 -17.08 -50.44
N LYS A 213 7.04 -16.37 -50.34
CA LYS A 213 7.27 -14.93 -49.98
C LYS A 213 7.19 -13.98 -51.22
N PRO A 214 7.55 -12.66 -51.18
CA PRO A 214 7.27 -11.54 -50.24
C PRO A 214 6.88 -10.19 -50.96
N LEU A 215 6.60 -9.08 -50.24
CA LEU A 215 7.14 -7.74 -50.63
C LEU A 215 7.13 -6.62 -49.54
N LYS A 216 8.32 -6.02 -49.36
CA LYS A 216 8.77 -4.64 -48.96
C LYS A 216 7.97 -3.65 -48.07
N GLN A 217 8.77 -2.88 -47.31
CA GLN A 217 8.45 -1.74 -46.43
C GLN A 217 8.20 -0.41 -47.19
N SER A 218 7.58 0.58 -46.52
CA SER A 218 8.12 1.96 -46.45
C SER A 218 7.45 2.83 -45.35
N THR A 219 8.27 3.35 -44.43
CA THR A 219 8.17 4.66 -43.74
C THR A 219 6.82 5.19 -43.20
N GLN A 220 6.70 5.27 -41.87
CA GLN A 220 5.99 6.40 -41.23
C GLN A 220 6.61 6.87 -39.89
N ASP A 221 7.92 6.65 -39.71
CA ASP A 221 8.70 7.19 -38.58
C ASP A 221 8.97 8.70 -38.75
N GLN A 222 8.02 9.58 -38.39
CA GLN A 222 8.26 11.02 -38.15
C GLN A 222 7.03 11.80 -37.62
N MET A 223 6.52 11.48 -36.41
CA MET A 223 5.73 12.47 -35.63
C MET A 223 5.64 12.24 -34.10
N GLU A 224 6.63 11.57 -33.49
CA GLU A 224 6.71 11.39 -32.02
C GLU A 224 7.92 12.13 -31.41
N CYS A 225 7.91 13.47 -31.41
CA CYS A 225 8.95 14.30 -30.76
C CYS A 225 8.49 15.73 -30.42
N GLU A 226 7.41 15.91 -29.64
CA GLU A 226 7.12 17.24 -29.04
C GLU A 226 6.27 17.24 -27.76
N ILE A 227 6.43 16.22 -26.89
CA ILE A 227 5.89 16.22 -25.51
C ILE A 227 7.03 15.89 -24.51
N SER A 228 8.03 16.76 -24.45
CA SER A 228 9.26 16.55 -23.67
C SER A 228 9.70 17.82 -22.93
N ALA A 229 8.80 18.40 -22.12
CA ALA A 229 9.01 19.70 -21.46
C ALA A 229 8.57 19.78 -19.98
N SER A 230 8.23 18.66 -19.32
CA SER A 230 7.86 18.67 -17.88
C SER A 230 8.18 17.38 -17.10
N ILE A 231 9.09 16.53 -17.59
CA ILE A 231 9.53 15.35 -16.83
C ILE A 231 10.44 15.82 -15.69
N ILE A 232 9.94 15.68 -14.46
CA ILE A 232 10.70 15.88 -13.22
C ILE A 232 11.72 14.73 -13.10
N ASN A 233 12.87 14.95 -12.45
CA ASN A 233 13.87 13.88 -12.25
C ASN A 233 13.31 12.73 -11.38
N ASP A 234 12.85 11.68 -12.06
CA ASP A 234 12.24 10.46 -11.50
C ASP A 234 13.27 9.35 -11.20
N SER A 235 14.58 9.63 -11.33
CA SER A 235 15.63 8.72 -10.87
C SER A 235 15.58 8.52 -9.35
N LEU A 236 15.75 7.28 -8.90
CA LEU A 236 15.97 6.94 -7.49
C LEU A 236 17.20 7.66 -6.92
N THR A 237 17.11 8.18 -5.70
CA THR A 237 18.16 9.00 -5.06
C THR A 237 18.77 8.31 -3.83
N ILE A 238 19.88 8.87 -3.31
CA ILE A 238 20.50 8.41 -2.06
C ILE A 238 19.52 8.52 -0.89
N ASP A 239 18.72 9.60 -0.84
CA ASP A 239 17.75 9.83 0.25
C ASP A 239 16.55 8.89 0.17
N ASP A 240 16.14 8.48 -1.04
CA ASP A 240 15.16 7.40 -1.22
C ASP A 240 15.68 6.07 -0.63
N LEU A 241 16.98 5.76 -0.81
CA LEU A 241 17.58 4.55 -0.22
C LEU A 241 17.82 4.65 1.30
N ARG A 242 18.19 5.83 1.82
CA ARG A 242 18.21 6.08 3.28
C ARG A 242 16.83 5.84 3.89
N LEU A 243 15.79 6.39 3.27
CA LEU A 243 14.40 6.19 3.71
C LEU A 243 13.99 4.72 3.68
N LEU A 244 14.35 3.98 2.63
CA LEU A 244 14.09 2.55 2.52
C LEU A 244 14.76 1.74 3.65
N VAL A 245 16.04 2.01 3.92
CA VAL A 245 16.83 1.38 5.00
C VAL A 245 16.26 1.69 6.38
N GLU A 246 15.84 2.93 6.61
CA GLU A 246 15.27 3.38 7.88
C GLU A 246 13.91 2.74 8.20
N LEU A 247 13.14 2.37 7.17
CA LEU A 247 11.90 1.59 7.31
C LEU A 247 12.16 0.09 7.53
N PHE A 248 13.26 -0.44 7.02
CA PHE A 248 13.63 -1.88 7.03
C PHE A 248 14.99 -2.12 7.70
N TYR A 249 15.14 -1.66 8.94
CA TYR A 249 16.44 -1.57 9.62
C TYR A 249 16.97 -2.90 10.18
N LEU A 250 16.66 -3.25 11.45
CA LEU A 250 17.23 -4.43 12.15
C LEU A 250 16.19 -5.23 12.95
N PRO A 251 16.46 -6.48 13.37
CA PRO A 251 15.49 -7.33 14.05
C PRO A 251 14.94 -6.79 15.38
N TYR A 252 15.66 -5.88 16.04
CA TYR A 252 15.37 -5.35 17.38
C TYR A 252 15.29 -3.82 17.45
N GLU A 253 15.57 -3.13 16.34
CA GLU A 253 15.76 -1.68 16.27
C GLU A 253 15.21 -1.23 14.91
N HIS A 254 14.27 -0.28 14.90
CA HIS A 254 13.82 0.41 13.68
C HIS A 254 14.77 1.58 13.38
N GLY A 255 14.78 2.07 12.14
CA GLY A 255 15.46 3.32 11.82
C GLY A 255 14.83 4.52 12.52
N GLN A 256 15.58 5.61 12.61
CA GLN A 256 15.17 6.83 13.28
C GLN A 256 13.91 7.45 12.64
N ILE A 257 13.74 7.38 11.32
CA ILE A 257 12.51 7.80 10.61
C ILE A 257 11.32 6.88 10.97
N GLY A 258 11.52 5.56 11.07
CA GLY A 258 10.48 4.61 11.48
C GLY A 258 10.00 4.88 12.91
N ILE A 259 10.95 5.12 13.84
CA ILE A 259 10.67 5.53 15.22
C ILE A 259 9.92 6.87 15.25
N GLN A 260 10.36 7.87 14.47
CA GLN A 260 9.71 9.18 14.40
C GLN A 260 8.26 9.05 13.92
N LEU A 261 7.99 8.31 12.85
CA LEU A 261 6.64 8.13 12.32
C LEU A 261 5.70 7.45 13.34
N LEU A 262 6.18 6.43 14.07
CA LEU A 262 5.41 5.79 15.15
C LEU A 262 5.09 6.78 16.29
N GLN A 263 6.09 7.56 16.72
CA GLN A 263 5.94 8.55 17.79
C GLN A 263 4.99 9.69 17.40
N GLU A 264 5.12 10.25 16.19
CA GLU A 264 4.21 11.27 15.66
C GLU A 264 2.79 10.73 15.53
N PHE A 265 2.58 9.56 14.93
CA PHE A 265 1.24 8.97 14.78
C PHE A 265 0.56 8.70 16.13
N HIS A 266 1.31 8.15 17.09
CA HIS A 266 0.80 7.94 18.45
C HIS A 266 0.43 9.26 19.13
N TRP A 267 1.31 10.26 19.08
CA TRP A 267 1.04 11.57 19.67
C TRP A 267 -0.17 12.25 19.03
N LEU A 268 -0.28 12.24 17.70
CA LEU A 268 -1.40 12.82 16.96
C LEU A 268 -2.74 12.16 17.33
N LYS A 269 -2.77 10.82 17.42
CA LYS A 269 -3.95 10.06 17.88
C LYS A 269 -4.34 10.45 19.31
N THR A 270 -3.40 10.46 20.25
CA THR A 270 -3.69 10.74 21.67
C THR A 270 -4.16 12.17 21.91
N ASN A 271 -3.53 13.17 21.28
CA ASN A 271 -3.83 14.58 21.58
C ASN A 271 -5.16 15.03 20.97
N LYS A 272 -5.56 14.52 19.81
CA LYS A 272 -6.88 14.83 19.21
C LYS A 272 -8.04 14.38 20.11
N GLN A 273 -7.90 13.23 20.78
CA GLN A 273 -8.88 12.73 21.75
C GLN A 273 -8.98 13.61 23.01
N GLN A 274 -7.91 14.29 23.41
CA GLN A 274 -7.90 15.23 24.54
C GLN A 274 -8.47 16.61 24.17
N GLN A 275 -8.24 17.08 22.94
CA GLN A 275 -8.81 18.32 22.41
C GLN A 275 -10.35 18.30 22.39
N GLN A 276 -10.96 17.14 22.12
CA GLN A 276 -12.41 16.93 22.16
C GLN A 276 -13.04 17.12 23.56
N GLN A 277 -12.23 17.21 24.63
CA GLN A 277 -12.72 17.26 26.02
C GLN A 277 -12.59 18.65 26.68
N THR A 278 -11.93 19.64 26.06
CA THR A 278 -11.60 20.91 26.75
C THR A 278 -11.78 22.20 25.91
N ASN A 279 -12.78 23.03 26.26
CA ASN A 279 -13.04 24.32 25.62
C ASN A 279 -12.31 25.48 26.35
N THR A 280 -11.06 25.79 25.97
CA THR A 280 -10.36 27.01 26.41
C THR A 280 -9.40 27.55 25.34
N ARG A 281 -8.88 28.79 25.50
CA ARG A 281 -7.88 29.38 24.60
C ARG A 281 -6.61 28.54 24.39
N ARG A 282 -6.24 27.64 25.32
CA ARG A 282 -5.12 26.71 25.14
C ARG A 282 -5.32 25.78 23.94
N ASN A 283 -6.57 25.42 23.64
CA ASN A 283 -6.91 24.49 22.57
C ASN A 283 -6.48 25.03 21.19
N MET A 284 -6.53 26.36 20.94
CA MET A 284 -6.07 26.94 19.66
C MET A 284 -4.59 26.64 19.35
N ALA A 285 -3.69 26.87 20.32
CA ALA A 285 -2.27 26.57 20.13
C ALA A 285 -2.00 25.06 20.02
N GLN A 286 -2.80 24.23 20.69
CA GLN A 286 -2.73 22.77 20.60
C GLN A 286 -3.25 22.25 19.24
N ILE A 287 -4.26 22.89 18.65
CA ILE A 287 -4.75 22.61 17.28
C ILE A 287 -3.69 23.01 16.25
N GLU A 288 -3.01 24.13 16.46
CA GLU A 288 -1.91 24.60 15.60
C GLU A 288 -0.71 23.64 15.66
N GLU A 289 -0.23 23.26 16.86
CA GLU A 289 0.81 22.22 17.03
C GLU A 289 0.39 20.89 16.38
N TRP A 290 -0.87 20.48 16.54
CA TRP A 290 -1.38 19.25 15.94
C TRP A 290 -1.39 19.28 14.42
N ARG A 291 -1.77 20.41 13.81
CA ARG A 291 -1.72 20.61 12.35
C ARG A 291 -0.29 20.60 11.83
N ASP A 292 0.63 21.29 12.49
CA ASP A 292 2.06 21.31 12.16
C ASP A 292 2.68 19.91 12.17
N ARG A 293 2.31 19.09 13.16
CA ARG A 293 2.81 17.71 13.31
C ARG A 293 2.13 16.74 12.34
N SER A 294 0.83 16.92 12.07
CA SER A 294 0.10 16.19 11.03
C SER A 294 0.70 16.45 9.64
N LEU A 295 1.04 17.72 9.34
CA LEU A 295 1.73 18.10 8.11
C LEU A 295 3.13 17.49 8.00
N LYS A 296 3.91 17.44 9.10
CA LYS A 296 5.21 16.75 9.13
C LYS A 296 5.07 15.25 8.86
N PHE A 297 4.10 14.57 9.48
CA PHE A 297 3.80 13.16 9.21
C PHE A 297 3.41 12.93 7.74
N HIS A 298 2.53 13.78 7.20
CA HIS A 298 2.08 13.73 5.81
C HIS A 298 3.22 13.94 4.80
N ASN A 299 4.13 14.89 5.08
CA ASN A 299 5.32 15.13 4.24
C ASN A 299 6.22 13.89 4.19
N ILE A 300 6.42 13.18 5.30
CA ILE A 300 7.20 11.93 5.31
C ILE A 300 6.46 10.83 4.53
N ARG A 301 5.12 10.66 4.70
CA ARG A 301 4.31 9.75 3.86
C ARG A 301 4.51 10.06 2.37
N LYS A 302 4.50 11.34 1.98
CA LYS A 302 4.67 11.76 0.58
C LYS A 302 6.08 11.45 0.04
N SER A 303 7.11 11.51 0.89
CA SER A 303 8.45 11.02 0.53
C SER A 303 8.49 9.51 0.34
N ILE A 304 7.81 8.73 1.19
CA ILE A 304 7.70 7.26 1.04
C ILE A 304 6.96 6.89 -0.26
N GLY A 305 5.87 7.60 -0.59
CA GLY A 305 5.16 7.43 -1.85
C GLY A 305 6.05 7.65 -3.07
N LYS A 306 6.83 8.75 -3.08
CA LYS A 306 7.81 9.05 -4.15
C LYS A 306 8.93 8.01 -4.23
N MET A 307 9.46 7.55 -3.11
CA MET A 307 10.46 6.46 -3.05
C MET A 307 9.90 5.19 -3.73
N VAL A 308 8.66 4.79 -3.41
CA VAL A 308 8.01 3.62 -4.04
C VAL A 308 7.76 3.84 -5.52
N GLN A 309 7.28 5.02 -5.92
CA GLN A 309 7.09 5.38 -7.33
C GLN A 309 8.40 5.22 -8.12
N ARG A 310 9.49 5.85 -7.63
CA ARG A 310 10.82 5.77 -8.24
C ARG A 310 11.36 4.34 -8.30
N LEU A 311 11.15 3.54 -7.26
CA LEU A 311 11.51 2.11 -7.29
C LEU A 311 10.87 1.37 -8.48
N THR A 312 9.61 1.66 -8.85
CA THR A 312 8.99 1.00 -10.03
C THR A 312 9.67 1.33 -11.38
N THR A 313 10.39 2.45 -11.46
CA THR A 313 11.06 2.92 -12.69
C THR A 313 12.48 2.36 -12.89
N ILE A 314 13.06 1.68 -11.90
CA ILE A 314 14.47 1.24 -11.96
C ILE A 314 14.75 0.20 -13.04
N GLN A 315 15.98 0.20 -13.55
CA GLN A 315 16.44 -0.71 -14.61
C GLN A 315 16.72 -2.13 -14.09
N ASN A 316 17.09 -2.27 -12.81
CA ASN A 316 17.30 -3.56 -12.17
C ASN A 316 15.97 -4.18 -11.74
N ARG A 317 15.38 -5.02 -12.59
CA ARG A 317 14.09 -5.67 -12.31
C ARG A 317 14.19 -6.76 -11.25
N SER A 318 15.39 -7.33 -11.05
CA SER A 318 15.67 -8.26 -9.95
C SER A 318 15.50 -7.58 -8.58
N LEU A 319 16.18 -6.43 -8.38
CA LEU A 319 16.01 -5.59 -7.18
C LEU A 319 14.56 -5.15 -6.97
N LEU A 320 13.86 -4.79 -8.05
CA LEU A 320 12.46 -4.36 -7.96
C LEU A 320 11.56 -5.47 -7.41
N TYR A 321 11.62 -6.69 -7.95
CA TYR A 321 10.69 -7.75 -7.57
C TYR A 321 10.92 -8.27 -6.14
N GLU A 322 12.15 -8.21 -5.63
CA GLU A 322 12.44 -8.52 -4.22
C GLU A 322 11.97 -7.41 -3.26
N LEU A 323 12.19 -6.14 -3.59
CA LEU A 323 11.87 -5.01 -2.70
C LEU A 323 10.39 -4.56 -2.73
N TYR A 324 9.70 -4.73 -3.86
CA TYR A 324 8.40 -4.10 -4.12
C TYR A 324 7.29 -4.54 -3.16
N SER A 325 7.27 -5.82 -2.75
CA SER A 325 6.28 -6.35 -1.81
C SER A 325 6.33 -5.64 -0.46
N TYR A 326 7.54 -5.53 0.12
CA TYR A 326 7.81 -4.82 1.36
C TYR A 326 7.52 -3.32 1.24
N ALA A 327 8.08 -2.67 0.22
CA ALA A 327 7.96 -1.24 0.00
C ALA A 327 6.51 -0.80 -0.26
N SER A 328 5.70 -1.64 -0.93
CA SER A 328 4.27 -1.39 -1.11
C SER A 328 3.47 -1.58 0.18
N ASP A 329 3.71 -2.63 0.98
CA ASP A 329 2.93 -2.90 2.21
C ASP A 329 3.12 -1.79 3.25
N ILE A 330 4.35 -1.28 3.43
CA ILE A 330 4.62 -0.17 4.34
C ILE A 330 4.03 1.16 3.82
N ASN A 331 4.10 1.43 2.51
CA ASN A 331 3.50 2.63 1.92
C ASN A 331 1.97 2.65 2.04
N SER A 332 1.30 1.53 1.71
CA SER A 332 -0.16 1.39 1.92
C SER A 332 -0.53 1.56 3.39
N THR A 333 0.24 0.98 4.31
CA THR A 333 -0.01 1.09 5.76
C THR A 333 0.14 2.53 6.27
N ILE A 334 1.18 3.27 5.85
CA ILE A 334 1.38 4.66 6.27
C ILE A 334 0.40 5.61 5.57
N SER A 335 0.01 5.33 4.32
CA SER A 335 -1.08 6.05 3.64
C SER A 335 -2.39 5.93 4.41
N LEU A 336 -2.72 4.72 4.88
CA LEU A 336 -3.87 4.47 5.74
C LEU A 336 -3.77 5.25 7.08
N CYS A 337 -2.62 5.24 7.75
CA CYS A 337 -2.42 6.08 8.94
C CYS A 337 -2.66 7.57 8.64
N SER A 338 -2.19 8.07 7.50
CA SER A 338 -2.45 9.46 7.09
C SER A 338 -3.94 9.73 6.81
N GLN A 339 -4.67 8.79 6.20
CA GLN A 339 -6.11 8.93 5.98
C GLN A 339 -6.93 8.86 7.27
N TYR A 340 -6.51 8.06 8.26
CA TYR A 340 -7.09 8.08 9.60
C TYR A 340 -6.86 9.42 10.31
N LEU A 341 -5.69 10.05 10.14
CA LEU A 341 -5.43 11.41 10.61
C LEU A 341 -6.32 12.45 9.91
N LYS A 342 -6.47 12.41 8.57
CA LYS A 342 -7.40 13.28 7.81
C LYS A 342 -8.82 13.15 8.36
N TRP A 343 -9.33 11.93 8.50
CA TRP A 343 -10.68 11.64 9.02
C TRP A 343 -10.91 12.17 10.44
N MET A 344 -9.89 12.13 11.31
CA MET A 344 -9.97 12.69 12.66
C MET A 344 -9.98 14.22 12.72
N ASP A 345 -9.53 14.96 11.70
CA ASP A 345 -9.56 16.43 11.73
C ASP A 345 -10.97 16.98 11.47
N ASP A 346 -11.68 16.42 10.50
CA ASP A 346 -13.07 16.77 10.15
C ASP A 346 -14.08 16.35 11.24
N ASN A 347 -13.93 15.18 11.85
CA ASN A 347 -14.95 14.58 12.72
C ASN A 347 -14.89 15.08 14.17
N GLN A 348 -15.54 16.22 14.43
CA GLN A 348 -15.63 16.81 15.77
C GLN A 348 -16.48 16.01 16.79
N LYS A 349 -17.26 15.00 16.37
CA LYS A 349 -18.16 14.23 17.26
C LYS A 349 -18.28 12.75 16.89
N THR A 350 -17.39 11.90 17.40
CA THR A 350 -17.60 10.43 17.41
C THR A 350 -17.17 9.81 18.73
N THR A 351 -18.14 9.38 19.55
CA THR A 351 -17.90 8.61 20.77
C THR A 351 -17.63 7.13 20.45
N SER A 352 -16.45 6.83 19.90
CA SER A 352 -15.96 5.47 19.69
C SER A 352 -14.73 5.21 20.57
N VAL A 353 -14.96 4.61 21.75
CA VAL A 353 -13.89 4.30 22.70
C VAL A 353 -13.04 3.14 22.17
N PHE A 354 -11.72 3.33 22.13
CA PHE A 354 -10.74 2.29 21.81
C PHE A 354 -10.12 1.74 23.10
N MET A 355 -9.99 0.42 23.20
CA MET A 355 -9.25 -0.25 24.27
C MET A 355 -8.02 -0.93 23.69
N SER A 356 -6.84 -0.66 24.28
CA SER A 356 -5.61 -1.40 24.02
C SER A 356 -5.56 -2.67 24.87
N GLY A 357 -4.88 -3.71 24.40
CA GLY A 357 -4.57 -4.91 25.18
C GLY A 357 -3.07 -5.14 25.27
N ASP A 358 -2.57 -5.42 26.46
CA ASP A 358 -1.14 -5.64 26.72
C ASP A 358 -0.71 -7.06 26.32
N GLN A 359 0.08 -7.22 25.24
CA GLN A 359 0.67 -8.51 24.83
C GLN A 359 2.10 -8.39 24.26
N GLU A 360 2.83 -9.51 24.29
CA GLU A 360 4.28 -9.58 24.08
C GLU A 360 4.74 -9.57 22.59
N PRO A 361 5.99 -9.17 22.28
CA PRO A 361 6.38 -8.76 20.93
C PRO A 361 6.30 -9.80 19.80
N TRP A 362 6.26 -11.11 20.10
CA TRP A 362 6.11 -12.16 19.07
C TRP A 362 4.66 -12.40 18.64
N VAL A 363 3.69 -11.72 19.26
CA VAL A 363 2.29 -11.70 18.80
C VAL A 363 2.14 -10.85 17.53
N HIS A 364 3.03 -9.87 17.32
CA HIS A 364 2.96 -8.90 16.23
C HIS A 364 3.87 -9.28 15.04
N ARG A 365 3.44 -10.24 14.21
CA ARG A 365 4.12 -10.55 12.94
C ARG A 365 3.97 -9.42 11.92
N GLY A 366 5.08 -9.00 11.30
CA GLY A 366 5.09 -8.01 10.22
C GLY A 366 5.70 -6.64 10.52
N GLY A 367 6.61 -6.57 11.49
CA GLY A 367 7.51 -5.41 11.68
C GLY A 367 6.80 -4.06 11.77
N LEU A 368 7.37 -3.03 11.14
CA LEU A 368 6.89 -1.65 11.21
C LEU A 368 5.44 -1.50 10.70
N SER A 369 5.06 -2.18 9.61
CA SER A 369 3.67 -2.21 9.13
C SER A 369 2.72 -2.76 10.19
N ALA A 370 3.09 -3.85 10.86
CA ALA A 370 2.27 -4.46 11.90
C ALA A 370 2.09 -3.54 13.11
N GLU A 371 3.15 -2.83 13.53
CA GLU A 371 3.07 -1.86 14.63
C GLU A 371 2.08 -0.72 14.32
N PHE A 372 2.11 -0.14 13.11
CA PHE A 372 1.09 0.83 12.68
C PHE A 372 -0.33 0.24 12.66
N LEU A 373 -0.50 -0.98 12.13
CA LEU A 373 -1.80 -1.67 12.06
C LEU A 373 -2.38 -2.02 13.43
N ASN A 374 -1.55 -2.14 14.47
CA ASN A 374 -1.98 -2.36 15.86
C ASN A 374 -2.35 -1.06 16.58
N VAL A 375 -1.78 0.08 16.18
CA VAL A 375 -2.15 1.41 16.72
C VAL A 375 -3.44 1.95 16.10
N LEU A 376 -3.83 1.49 14.90
CA LEU A 376 -5.14 1.81 14.29
C LEU A 376 -6.31 1.17 15.06
N PRO A 377 -7.47 1.84 15.17
CA PRO A 377 -8.61 1.30 15.91
C PRO A 377 -9.23 0.08 15.23
N ILE A 378 -9.62 -0.91 16.04
CA ILE A 378 -10.42 -2.05 15.60
C ILE A 378 -11.85 -1.54 15.33
N GLY A 379 -12.37 -1.77 14.13
CA GLY A 379 -13.68 -1.28 13.70
C GLY A 379 -14.07 -1.77 12.30
N PRO A 380 -15.27 -1.45 11.81
CA PRO A 380 -15.84 -1.96 10.54
C PRO A 380 -14.88 -1.83 9.34
N TYR A 381 -14.24 -0.67 9.21
CA TYR A 381 -13.29 -0.38 8.14
C TYR A 381 -12.03 -1.25 8.16
N GLN A 382 -11.66 -1.89 9.29
CA GLN A 382 -10.36 -2.57 9.41
C GLN A 382 -10.19 -3.75 8.43
N ASN A 383 -11.28 -4.40 8.00
CA ASN A 383 -11.22 -5.48 6.99
C ASN A 383 -11.02 -4.91 5.57
N ILE A 384 -11.87 -3.96 5.17
CA ILE A 384 -11.76 -3.16 3.93
C ILE A 384 -10.32 -2.69 3.71
N LEU A 385 -9.73 -2.14 4.76
CA LEU A 385 -8.39 -1.56 4.76
C LEU A 385 -7.27 -2.62 4.76
N ARG A 386 -7.48 -3.79 5.36
CA ARG A 386 -6.53 -4.92 5.32
C ARG A 386 -6.53 -5.67 3.98
N GLU A 387 -7.58 -5.52 3.16
CA GLU A 387 -7.68 -6.14 1.83
C GLU A 387 -7.18 -5.26 0.67
N GLN A 388 -6.70 -4.03 0.91
CA GLN A 388 -6.17 -3.14 -0.14
C GLN A 388 -4.85 -3.60 -0.79
N LYS A 389 -4.34 -4.80 -0.48
CA LYS A 389 -2.99 -5.33 -0.77
C LYS A 389 -2.57 -5.49 -2.25
N PHE A 390 -3.36 -5.00 -3.21
CA PHE A 390 -3.23 -5.39 -4.62
C PHE A 390 -3.17 -4.22 -5.63
N LEU A 391 -2.91 -2.98 -5.23
CA LEU A 391 -2.30 -1.93 -6.08
C LEU A 391 -1.65 -0.87 -5.17
N SER A 392 -0.40 -0.50 -5.47
CA SER A 392 0.43 0.44 -4.67
C SER A 392 0.15 1.93 -4.93
N ILE A 393 -0.76 2.24 -5.86
CA ILE A 393 -0.90 3.56 -6.50
C ILE A 393 -2.11 4.35 -5.98
N TYR A 394 -3.15 3.66 -5.49
CA TYR A 394 -4.42 4.29 -5.14
C TYR A 394 -4.88 3.92 -3.72
N THR A 395 -5.38 4.89 -2.96
CA THR A 395 -5.88 4.68 -1.59
C THR A 395 -7.33 5.14 -1.45
N ILE A 396 -8.22 4.29 -0.92
CA ILE A 396 -9.67 4.57 -0.80
C ILE A 396 -10.02 5.01 0.63
N ARG A 397 -10.71 6.15 0.78
CA ARG A 397 -11.19 6.69 2.07
C ARG A 397 -12.62 7.24 1.99
N PRO A 398 -13.29 7.49 3.12
CA PRO A 398 -14.53 8.28 3.14
C PRO A 398 -14.34 9.70 2.57
N VAL A 399 -15.43 10.27 2.06
CA VAL A 399 -15.53 11.70 1.69
C VAL A 399 -15.34 12.58 2.92
N LEU A 400 -14.58 13.67 2.76
CA LEU A 400 -14.37 14.75 3.73
C LEU A 400 -15.10 16.01 3.29
N SER A 401 -15.36 16.93 4.22
CA SER A 401 -16.00 18.21 3.93
C SER A 401 -15.16 19.16 3.07
N THR A 402 -13.87 18.88 2.94
CA THR A 402 -12.91 19.60 2.11
C THR A 402 -12.84 19.10 0.67
N ASP A 403 -13.43 17.93 0.36
CA ASP A 403 -13.39 17.34 -0.98
C ASP A 403 -14.39 18.01 -1.95
N ASP A 404 -15.46 18.64 -1.44
CA ASP A 404 -16.64 19.07 -2.23
C ASP A 404 -16.30 19.74 -3.57
N PRO A 405 -15.38 20.74 -3.68
CA PRO A 405 -15.08 21.40 -4.95
C PRO A 405 -14.53 20.44 -6.01
N MET A 406 -13.71 19.46 -5.61
CA MET A 406 -13.16 18.47 -6.54
C MET A 406 -14.22 17.43 -6.96
N LEU A 407 -15.15 17.08 -6.06
CA LEU A 407 -16.26 16.18 -6.41
C LEU A 407 -17.22 16.84 -7.41
N TYR A 408 -17.45 18.15 -7.26
CA TYR A 408 -18.29 18.94 -8.17
C TYR A 408 -17.65 19.07 -9.55
N ASP A 409 -16.34 19.32 -9.63
CA ASP A 409 -15.59 19.37 -10.89
C ASP A 409 -15.60 18.00 -11.60
N ILE A 410 -15.25 16.91 -10.90
CA ILE A 410 -15.32 15.54 -11.46
C ILE A 410 -16.72 15.23 -11.99
N CYS A 411 -17.78 15.49 -11.21
CA CYS A 411 -19.16 15.21 -11.65
C CYS A 411 -19.55 16.00 -12.90
N THR A 412 -19.10 17.25 -13.00
CA THR A 412 -19.36 18.12 -14.16
C THR A 412 -18.57 17.66 -15.38
N GLN A 413 -17.30 17.31 -15.24
CA GLN A 413 -16.46 16.79 -16.34
C GLN A 413 -16.86 15.38 -16.81
N SER A 414 -17.38 14.52 -15.92
CA SER A 414 -17.94 13.21 -16.30
C SER A 414 -19.27 13.31 -17.05
N SER A 415 -19.97 14.45 -17.00
CA SER A 415 -21.33 14.58 -17.52
C SER A 415 -21.36 15.02 -18.98
N PHE A 416 -21.32 14.05 -19.91
CA PHE A 416 -21.30 14.24 -21.38
C PHE A 416 -22.54 14.94 -22.02
N ASN A 417 -23.38 15.62 -21.25
CA ASN A 417 -24.60 16.29 -21.73
C ASN A 417 -24.33 17.69 -22.30
N HIS A 418 -23.83 17.74 -23.55
CA HIS A 418 -23.65 18.98 -24.31
C HIS A 418 -24.91 19.87 -24.41
N SER A 419 -26.11 19.31 -24.20
CA SER A 419 -27.41 19.99 -24.21
C SER A 419 -27.59 21.15 -23.22
N TYR A 420 -26.68 21.32 -22.25
CA TYR A 420 -26.79 22.34 -21.19
C TYR A 420 -25.60 23.31 -21.11
N SER A 421 -24.80 23.43 -22.19
CA SER A 421 -23.60 24.27 -22.22
C SER A 421 -23.85 25.74 -21.83
N ASP A 422 -25.01 26.31 -22.22
CA ASP A 422 -25.35 27.70 -21.90
C ASP A 422 -25.65 27.88 -20.39
N LEU A 423 -26.38 26.93 -19.78
CA LEU A 423 -26.68 26.93 -18.34
C LEU A 423 -25.41 26.75 -17.50
N LEU A 424 -24.49 25.86 -17.92
CA LEU A 424 -23.19 25.66 -17.27
C LEU A 424 -22.35 26.94 -17.23
N SER A 425 -22.44 27.80 -18.25
CA SER A 425 -21.73 29.08 -18.28
C SER A 425 -22.25 30.10 -17.24
N GLN A 426 -23.51 29.95 -16.82
CA GLN A 426 -24.16 30.81 -15.82
C GLN A 426 -24.09 30.21 -14.40
N TYR A 427 -24.13 28.88 -14.28
CA TYR A 427 -24.20 28.14 -13.02
C TYR A 427 -23.33 26.86 -13.07
N PRO A 428 -22.03 26.92 -12.72
CA PRO A 428 -21.13 25.77 -12.84
C PRO A 428 -21.55 24.59 -11.94
N ASP A 429 -21.99 24.86 -10.71
CA ASP A 429 -22.39 23.85 -9.71
C ASP A 429 -23.62 23.01 -10.11
N ILE A 430 -24.43 23.43 -11.09
CA ILE A 430 -25.82 22.97 -11.22
C ILE A 430 -25.95 21.47 -11.54
N ILE A 431 -24.98 20.91 -12.28
CA ILE A 431 -24.91 19.47 -12.56
C ILE A 431 -24.57 18.71 -11.27
N ALA A 432 -23.57 19.17 -10.52
CA ALA A 432 -23.15 18.52 -9.29
C ALA A 432 -24.24 18.59 -8.20
N ASP A 433 -24.94 19.71 -8.03
CA ASP A 433 -26.09 19.80 -7.13
C ASP A 433 -27.18 18.78 -7.52
N LYS A 434 -27.52 18.67 -8.82
CA LYS A 434 -28.51 17.68 -9.29
C LYS A 434 -28.13 16.24 -8.94
N TYR A 435 -26.89 15.83 -9.23
CA TYR A 435 -26.51 14.42 -9.19
C TYR A 435 -25.88 13.97 -7.87
N ILE A 436 -25.07 14.81 -7.22
CA ILE A 436 -24.28 14.42 -6.04
C ILE A 436 -24.55 15.26 -4.79
N GLY A 437 -24.97 16.52 -4.94
CA GLY A 437 -25.16 17.45 -3.82
C GLY A 437 -26.14 16.95 -2.77
N GLY A 438 -27.24 16.29 -3.19
CA GLY A 438 -28.19 15.65 -2.28
C GLY A 438 -27.55 14.55 -1.40
N TYR A 439 -26.67 13.71 -1.97
CA TYR A 439 -25.93 12.69 -1.20
C TYR A 439 -24.96 13.33 -0.22
N LEU A 440 -24.24 14.35 -0.69
CA LEU A 440 -23.26 15.09 0.10
C LEU A 440 -23.90 15.94 1.22
N MET A 441 -25.18 16.29 1.10
CA MET A 441 -25.92 16.93 2.19
C MET A 441 -26.54 15.92 3.18
N LEU A 442 -27.01 14.75 2.70
CA LEU A 442 -27.88 13.86 3.48
C LEU A 442 -27.19 12.60 4.05
N ASP A 443 -26.24 11.97 3.34
CA ASP A 443 -25.60 10.70 3.76
C ASP A 443 -24.11 10.60 3.36
N ARG A 444 -23.30 11.58 3.78
CA ARG A 444 -21.82 11.50 3.64
C ARG A 444 -21.22 10.25 4.29
N GLY A 445 -21.88 9.69 5.29
CA GLY A 445 -21.40 8.55 6.09
C GLY A 445 -21.23 7.24 5.30
N CYS A 446 -21.65 7.20 4.04
CA CYS A 446 -21.51 6.06 3.13
C CYS A 446 -20.74 6.39 1.84
N CYS A 447 -20.28 7.63 1.66
CA CYS A 447 -19.62 8.09 0.44
C CYS A 447 -18.10 7.94 0.53
N PHE A 448 -17.45 7.50 -0.54
CA PHE A 448 -16.01 7.21 -0.59
C PHE A 448 -15.33 7.87 -1.80
N VAL A 449 -14.09 8.33 -1.63
CA VAL A 449 -13.21 8.82 -2.70
C VAL A 449 -12.04 7.85 -2.90
N ILE A 450 -11.44 7.88 -4.08
CA ILE A 450 -10.14 7.24 -4.33
C ILE A 450 -9.09 8.30 -4.66
N GLU A 451 -8.03 8.34 -3.84
CA GLU A 451 -6.88 9.24 -3.99
C GLU A 451 -5.74 8.54 -4.72
N ASP A 452 -4.98 9.26 -5.54
CA ASP A 452 -3.68 8.82 -6.08
C ASP A 452 -2.53 8.98 -5.06
N GLN A 453 -1.30 8.69 -5.48
CA GLN A 453 -0.08 8.88 -4.67
C GLN A 453 0.22 10.35 -4.33
N ASN A 454 -0.37 11.31 -5.05
CA ASN A 454 -0.23 12.75 -4.81
C ASN A 454 -1.31 13.33 -3.88
N ASP A 455 -2.29 12.53 -3.45
CA ASP A 455 -3.51 12.92 -2.71
C ASP A 455 -4.53 13.70 -3.56
N SER A 456 -4.48 13.55 -4.88
CA SER A 456 -5.50 14.04 -5.81
C SER A 456 -6.61 12.99 -5.98
N ILE A 457 -7.86 13.42 -5.94
CA ILE A 457 -9.02 12.54 -6.11
C ILE A 457 -9.14 12.12 -7.59
N CYS A 458 -9.02 10.84 -7.90
CA CYS A 458 -9.23 10.32 -9.26
C CYS A 458 -10.71 10.03 -9.57
N GLY A 459 -11.52 9.85 -8.53
CA GLY A 459 -12.95 9.60 -8.62
C GLY A 459 -13.56 9.27 -7.26
N PHE A 460 -14.86 9.03 -7.25
CA PHE A 460 -15.63 8.81 -6.02
C PHE A 460 -16.90 8.00 -6.26
N CYS A 461 -17.46 7.47 -5.18
CA CYS A 461 -18.77 6.83 -5.14
C CYS A 461 -19.60 7.46 -4.02
N VAL A 462 -20.76 8.01 -4.37
CA VAL A 462 -21.80 8.40 -3.42
C VAL A 462 -22.75 7.22 -3.19
N THR A 463 -23.31 7.10 -1.98
CA THR A 463 -24.19 5.99 -1.59
C THR A 463 -25.13 6.45 -0.48
N THR A 464 -26.36 5.95 -0.48
CA THR A 464 -27.32 6.08 0.63
C THR A 464 -27.74 4.71 1.17
N LEU A 465 -28.03 4.60 2.47
CA LEU A 465 -28.48 3.35 3.09
C LEU A 465 -29.94 2.99 2.79
N ASP A 466 -30.82 3.98 2.77
CA ASP A 466 -32.24 3.84 2.48
C ASP A 466 -32.63 4.86 1.40
N SER A 467 -32.88 4.34 0.20
CA SER A 467 -33.23 5.13 -0.98
C SER A 467 -34.62 5.74 -0.90
N HIS A 468 -35.54 5.10 -0.18
CA HIS A 468 -36.93 5.54 -0.04
C HIS A 468 -37.06 6.71 0.95
N LEU A 469 -36.25 6.70 2.02
CA LEU A 469 -36.06 7.86 2.89
C LEU A 469 -35.25 8.95 2.18
N PHE A 470 -34.18 8.59 1.46
CA PHE A 470 -33.36 9.55 0.70
C PHE A 470 -34.19 10.32 -0.34
N ASP A 471 -34.93 9.62 -1.21
CA ASP A 471 -35.74 10.26 -2.26
C ASP A 471 -36.82 11.18 -1.63
N LYS A 472 -37.39 10.82 -0.48
CA LYS A 472 -38.31 11.70 0.29
C LYS A 472 -37.63 12.95 0.83
N HIS A 473 -36.44 12.84 1.42
CA HIS A 473 -35.69 14.00 1.91
C HIS A 473 -35.20 14.88 0.74
N LEU A 474 -34.84 14.27 -0.39
CA LEU A 474 -34.45 14.97 -1.60
C LEU A 474 -35.63 15.78 -2.17
N GLN A 475 -36.85 15.21 -2.18
CA GLN A 475 -38.06 15.89 -2.62
C GLN A 475 -38.57 16.99 -1.66
N HIS A 476 -38.60 16.71 -0.36
CA HIS A 476 -39.20 17.62 0.63
C HIS A 476 -38.23 18.64 1.25
N THR A 477 -36.91 18.48 1.08
CA THR A 477 -35.91 19.37 1.68
C THR A 477 -34.90 19.89 0.65
N TYR A 478 -34.26 19.01 -0.13
CA TYR A 478 -33.15 19.44 -0.99
C TYR A 478 -33.59 20.14 -2.29
N ILE A 479 -34.51 19.56 -3.06
CA ILE A 479 -35.04 20.17 -4.30
C ILE A 479 -35.60 21.59 -4.05
N PRO A 480 -36.43 21.85 -3.02
CA PRO A 480 -36.89 23.21 -2.72
C PRO A 480 -35.75 24.21 -2.45
N GLN A 481 -34.69 23.78 -1.76
CA GLN A 481 -33.52 24.62 -1.48
C GLN A 481 -32.71 24.90 -2.75
N MET A 482 -32.53 23.91 -3.64
CA MET A 482 -31.83 24.12 -4.92
C MET A 482 -32.64 24.98 -5.89
N MET A 483 -33.95 24.78 -5.97
CA MET A 483 -34.83 25.68 -6.72
C MET A 483 -34.73 27.13 -6.18
N GLN A 484 -34.64 27.32 -4.86
CA GLN A 484 -34.41 28.64 -4.28
C GLN A 484 -33.02 29.21 -4.64
N LYS A 485 -31.95 28.41 -4.53
CA LYS A 485 -30.55 28.78 -4.91
C LYS A 485 -30.52 29.36 -6.33
N TYR A 486 -31.02 28.62 -7.32
CA TYR A 486 -30.91 29.00 -8.73
C TYR A 486 -31.94 30.03 -9.19
N THR A 487 -33.14 30.08 -8.61
CA THR A 487 -34.15 31.08 -9.01
C THR A 487 -33.87 32.47 -8.42
N SER A 488 -33.23 32.56 -7.25
CA SER A 488 -33.06 33.84 -6.53
C SER A 488 -32.02 34.76 -7.19
N HIS A 489 -30.97 34.21 -7.82
CA HIS A 489 -29.86 34.95 -8.41
C HIS A 489 -30.21 35.83 -9.63
N GLN A 490 -31.43 35.76 -10.17
CA GLN A 490 -31.85 36.61 -11.31
C GLN A 490 -32.37 37.99 -10.90
N ASN A 491 -32.79 38.21 -9.65
CA ASN A 491 -33.46 39.46 -9.25
C ASN A 491 -32.50 40.67 -9.14
N ASP A 492 -31.27 40.46 -8.65
CA ASP A 492 -30.35 41.57 -8.33
C ASP A 492 -29.79 42.31 -9.57
N ASN A 493 -29.87 41.71 -10.76
CA ASN A 493 -29.36 42.27 -12.02
C ASN A 493 -30.44 42.91 -12.91
N SER A 494 -31.57 43.34 -12.34
CA SER A 494 -32.77 43.79 -13.09
C SER A 494 -32.94 45.32 -13.21
N ALA A 495 -31.85 46.08 -13.38
CA ALA A 495 -31.88 47.55 -13.48
C ALA A 495 -31.91 48.14 -14.92
N THR A 496 -31.75 47.33 -15.98
CA THR A 496 -32.06 47.68 -17.38
C THR A 496 -32.00 46.43 -18.27
N THR A 497 -33.13 45.93 -18.78
CA THR A 497 -33.14 44.82 -19.76
C THR A 497 -34.32 44.90 -20.73
N THR A 498 -34.05 44.64 -22.01
CA THR A 498 -35.01 44.69 -23.12
C THR A 498 -35.79 43.37 -23.24
N THR A 499 -36.91 43.37 -23.97
CA THR A 499 -37.86 42.25 -24.13
C THR A 499 -37.25 40.92 -24.56
N ALA A 500 -36.11 40.91 -25.27
CA ALA A 500 -35.42 39.68 -25.66
C ALA A 500 -34.83 38.89 -24.47
N THR A 501 -34.45 39.60 -23.39
CA THR A 501 -33.85 38.96 -22.20
C THR A 501 -34.89 38.18 -21.40
N THR A 502 -36.12 38.68 -21.32
CA THR A 502 -37.23 38.05 -20.57
C THR A 502 -37.62 36.69 -21.14
N SER A 503 -37.48 36.48 -22.45
CA SER A 503 -37.66 35.17 -23.09
C SER A 503 -36.57 34.16 -22.71
N ILE A 504 -35.33 34.61 -22.51
CA ILE A 504 -34.20 33.75 -22.15
C ILE A 504 -34.27 33.34 -20.67
N THR A 505 -34.58 34.29 -19.77
CA THR A 505 -34.77 33.98 -18.34
C THR A 505 -35.87 32.96 -18.10
N ASN A 506 -36.98 33.06 -18.82
CA ASN A 506 -38.09 32.10 -18.72
C ASN A 506 -37.69 30.72 -19.24
N ALA A 507 -36.99 30.64 -20.38
CA ALA A 507 -36.50 29.37 -20.93
C ALA A 507 -35.50 28.67 -19.98
N ASN A 508 -34.59 29.43 -19.35
CA ASN A 508 -33.66 28.89 -18.36
C ASN A 508 -34.40 28.37 -17.12
N ASN A 509 -35.42 29.09 -16.64
CA ASN A 509 -36.21 28.66 -15.48
C ASN A 509 -37.01 27.36 -15.78
N ASP A 510 -37.62 27.26 -16.96
CA ASP A 510 -38.29 26.03 -17.43
C ASP A 510 -37.32 24.83 -17.53
N GLN A 511 -36.07 25.08 -17.93
CA GLN A 511 -35.03 24.03 -17.97
C GLN A 511 -34.58 23.63 -16.57
N ILE A 512 -34.36 24.58 -15.66
CA ILE A 512 -34.00 24.31 -14.25
C ILE A 512 -35.12 23.52 -13.54
N GLN A 513 -36.39 23.88 -13.76
CA GLN A 513 -37.53 23.17 -13.17
C GLN A 513 -37.63 21.71 -13.66
N LYS A 514 -37.36 21.44 -14.95
CA LYS A 514 -37.25 20.07 -15.50
C LYS A 514 -35.98 19.36 -15.00
N MET A 515 -34.91 20.11 -14.76
CA MET A 515 -33.64 19.54 -14.29
C MET A 515 -33.76 18.97 -12.88
N PHE A 516 -34.55 19.59 -11.99
CA PHE A 516 -34.85 19.12 -10.63
C PHE A 516 -36.24 18.47 -10.48
N GLU A 517 -36.80 17.90 -11.56
CA GLU A 517 -38.11 17.22 -11.49
C GLU A 517 -38.05 15.98 -10.57
N PRO A 518 -38.98 15.82 -9.59
CA PRO A 518 -38.89 14.80 -8.55
C PRO A 518 -39.23 13.40 -9.07
N PHE A 519 -38.21 12.57 -9.29
CA PHE A 519 -38.36 11.15 -9.61
C PHE A 519 -38.65 10.29 -8.36
N THR A 520 -39.44 9.22 -8.53
CA THR A 520 -39.66 8.16 -7.53
C THR A 520 -39.47 6.79 -8.15
N CYS A 521 -38.84 5.87 -7.41
CA CYS A 521 -38.70 4.48 -7.84
C CYS A 521 -39.94 3.64 -7.47
N PRO A 522 -40.22 2.54 -8.20
CA PRO A 522 -41.21 1.54 -7.80
C PRO A 522 -40.89 0.93 -6.43
N LEU A 523 -41.90 0.67 -5.59
CA LEU A 523 -41.73 0.20 -4.21
C LEU A 523 -40.90 -1.10 -4.11
N TRP A 524 -41.08 -2.03 -5.04
CA TRP A 524 -40.33 -3.30 -5.09
C TRP A 524 -38.81 -3.10 -5.24
N LEU A 525 -38.37 -1.99 -5.84
CA LEU A 525 -36.94 -1.68 -5.99
C LEU A 525 -36.34 -1.33 -4.64
N TYR A 526 -37.03 -0.52 -3.83
CA TYR A 526 -36.60 -0.19 -2.47
C TYR A 526 -36.60 -1.41 -1.55
N GLU A 527 -37.57 -2.32 -1.68
CA GLU A 527 -37.63 -3.55 -0.87
C GLU A 527 -36.49 -4.52 -1.20
N ARG A 528 -36.11 -4.64 -2.47
CA ARG A 528 -35.11 -5.62 -2.94
C ARG A 528 -33.68 -5.08 -3.02
N PHE A 529 -33.53 -3.78 -3.23
CA PHE A 529 -32.25 -3.07 -3.39
C PHE A 529 -32.27 -1.74 -2.62
N PRO A 530 -32.34 -1.77 -1.27
CA PRO A 530 -32.64 -0.57 -0.47
C PRO A 530 -31.59 0.54 -0.55
N ALA A 531 -30.32 0.24 -0.84
CA ALA A 531 -29.29 1.26 -1.04
C ALA A 531 -29.21 1.74 -2.50
N ARG A 532 -28.93 3.03 -2.70
CA ARG A 532 -28.71 3.63 -4.03
C ARG A 532 -27.30 4.20 -4.11
N LEU A 533 -26.59 3.94 -5.20
CA LEU A 533 -25.22 4.43 -5.39
C LEU A 533 -24.95 4.95 -6.81
N GLN A 534 -24.05 5.93 -6.91
CA GLN A 534 -23.51 6.45 -8.17
C GLN A 534 -22.01 6.70 -8.01
N PHE A 535 -21.24 6.49 -9.08
CA PHE A 535 -19.80 6.75 -9.10
C PHE A 535 -19.38 7.57 -10.32
N TYR A 536 -18.31 8.34 -10.17
CA TYR A 536 -17.77 9.25 -11.18
C TYR A 536 -16.24 9.23 -11.12
N PHE A 537 -15.57 9.34 -12.27
CA PHE A 537 -14.11 9.29 -12.43
C PHE A 537 -13.65 10.36 -13.41
N TYR A 538 -12.44 10.90 -13.22
CA TYR A 538 -11.86 11.83 -14.20
C TYR A 538 -11.68 11.14 -15.57
N PRO A 539 -12.04 11.80 -16.69
CA PRO A 539 -11.88 11.22 -18.04
C PRO A 539 -10.44 10.85 -18.44
N GLN A 540 -9.44 11.38 -17.72
CA GLN A 540 -8.01 11.17 -17.93
C GLN A 540 -7.43 10.03 -17.07
N CYS A 541 -8.27 9.27 -16.37
CA CYS A 541 -7.82 8.26 -15.41
C CYS A 541 -7.56 6.90 -16.07
N ASP A 542 -6.30 6.45 -16.10
CA ASP A 542 -5.95 5.13 -16.60
C ASP A 542 -6.55 3.99 -15.77
N ASN A 543 -6.95 2.89 -16.43
CA ASN A 543 -7.46 1.66 -15.81
C ASN A 543 -8.74 1.82 -14.95
N VAL A 544 -9.66 2.72 -15.34
CA VAL A 544 -10.96 2.99 -14.68
C VAL A 544 -11.68 1.72 -14.21
N GLN A 545 -11.70 0.64 -15.01
CA GLN A 545 -12.36 -0.63 -14.64
C GLN A 545 -11.82 -1.24 -13.34
N ILE A 546 -10.48 -1.29 -13.18
CA ILE A 546 -9.82 -1.88 -12.00
C ILE A 546 -10.03 -0.99 -10.77
N ILE A 547 -10.00 0.33 -10.98
CA ILE A 547 -10.28 1.35 -9.97
C ILE A 547 -11.73 1.24 -9.48
N CYS A 548 -12.68 1.15 -10.41
CA CYS A 548 -14.12 1.01 -10.15
C CYS A 548 -14.43 -0.28 -9.37
N GLN A 549 -13.89 -1.43 -9.80
CA GLN A 549 -14.06 -2.71 -9.08
C GLN A 549 -13.55 -2.64 -7.62
N LYS A 550 -12.43 -1.97 -7.35
CA LYS A 550 -11.88 -1.80 -5.98
C LYS A 550 -12.72 -0.84 -5.13
N LEU A 551 -13.15 0.28 -5.70
CA LEU A 551 -14.01 1.27 -5.02
C LEU A 551 -15.37 0.65 -4.67
N LEU A 552 -16.00 -0.05 -5.61
CA LEU A 552 -17.26 -0.75 -5.39
C LEU A 552 -17.12 -1.89 -4.38
N LYS A 553 -16.05 -2.71 -4.41
CA LYS A 553 -15.80 -3.74 -3.37
C LYS A 553 -15.76 -3.13 -1.96
N THR A 554 -15.08 -1.99 -1.80
CA THR A 554 -15.03 -1.23 -0.54
C THR A 554 -16.42 -0.75 -0.09
N VAL A 555 -17.22 -0.19 -1.02
CA VAL A 555 -18.59 0.26 -0.75
C VAL A 555 -19.49 -0.92 -0.36
N PHE A 556 -19.41 -2.04 -1.08
CA PHE A 556 -20.20 -3.24 -0.82
C PHE A 556 -19.89 -3.85 0.55
N GLU A 557 -18.62 -3.93 0.94
CA GLU A 557 -18.24 -4.39 2.29
C GLU A 557 -18.81 -3.47 3.38
N SER A 558 -18.75 -2.14 3.19
CA SER A 558 -19.35 -1.17 4.13
C SER A 558 -20.88 -1.29 4.21
N LEU A 559 -21.56 -1.59 3.10
CA LEU A 559 -23.01 -1.83 3.06
C LEU A 559 -23.40 -3.15 3.73
N LYS A 560 -22.69 -4.26 3.45
CA LYS A 560 -22.90 -5.57 4.10
C LYS A 560 -22.76 -5.50 5.62
N GLN A 561 -21.74 -4.78 6.10
CA GLN A 561 -21.52 -4.56 7.54
C GLN A 561 -22.65 -3.78 8.23
N ARG A 562 -23.44 -3.01 7.47
CA ARG A 562 -24.63 -2.29 7.93
C ARG A 562 -25.94 -3.06 7.70
N GLY A 563 -25.87 -4.33 7.26
CA GLY A 563 -27.02 -5.21 7.06
C GLY A 563 -27.75 -5.04 5.72
N ILE A 564 -27.21 -4.26 4.79
CA ILE A 564 -27.82 -4.01 3.48
C ILE A 564 -27.63 -5.20 2.54
N GLN A 565 -28.73 -5.73 2.01
CA GLN A 565 -28.77 -6.96 1.18
C GLN A 565 -28.65 -6.71 -0.34
N GLY A 566 -28.78 -5.46 -0.78
CA GLY A 566 -28.79 -5.11 -2.20
C GLY A 566 -28.68 -3.62 -2.43
N CYS A 567 -28.12 -3.25 -3.58
CA CYS A 567 -27.98 -1.87 -4.02
C CYS A 567 -28.40 -1.69 -5.49
N HIS A 568 -28.82 -0.49 -5.86
CA HIS A 568 -29.17 -0.13 -7.24
C HIS A 568 -28.55 1.19 -7.69
N SER A 569 -28.60 1.44 -8.99
CA SER A 569 -28.31 2.74 -9.60
C SER A 569 -29.31 3.05 -10.72
N ILE A 570 -29.39 4.33 -11.06
CA ILE A 570 -30.25 4.88 -12.10
C ILE A 570 -29.35 5.70 -13.02
N LEU A 571 -29.34 5.31 -14.29
CA LEU A 571 -28.50 5.84 -15.35
C LEU A 571 -29.38 6.45 -16.44
N SER A 572 -28.82 7.35 -17.26
CA SER A 572 -29.48 7.74 -18.51
C SER A 572 -29.07 6.79 -19.63
N GLU A 573 -29.99 6.55 -20.58
CA GLU A 573 -29.74 5.76 -21.79
C GLU A 573 -28.60 6.34 -22.65
N SER A 574 -28.30 7.64 -22.54
CA SER A 574 -27.16 8.27 -23.21
C SER A 574 -25.80 7.90 -22.62
N ASP A 575 -25.73 7.42 -21.36
CA ASP A 575 -24.48 7.08 -20.69
C ASP A 575 -24.14 5.59 -20.84
N TYR A 576 -23.79 5.21 -22.07
CA TYR A 576 -23.37 3.86 -22.40
C TYR A 576 -22.08 3.45 -21.66
N ALA A 577 -21.15 4.39 -21.43
CA ALA A 577 -19.87 4.10 -20.80
C ALA A 577 -20.03 3.67 -19.34
N THR A 578 -20.79 4.43 -18.55
CA THR A 578 -21.11 4.07 -17.16
C THR A 578 -21.95 2.79 -17.11
N HIS A 579 -22.93 2.62 -18.01
CA HIS A 579 -23.72 1.38 -18.07
C HIS A 579 -22.84 0.14 -18.30
N GLN A 580 -21.86 0.19 -19.20
CA GLN A 580 -20.89 -0.91 -19.37
C GLN A 580 -20.02 -1.13 -18.11
N LEU A 581 -19.62 -0.08 -17.40
CA LEU A 581 -18.89 -0.24 -16.12
C LEU A 581 -19.73 -0.98 -15.07
N TYR A 582 -21.03 -0.66 -14.92
CA TYR A 582 -21.91 -1.40 -14.00
C TYR A 582 -22.04 -2.89 -14.37
N LEU A 583 -22.19 -3.22 -15.66
CA LEU A 583 -22.26 -4.62 -16.12
C LEU A 583 -20.94 -5.37 -15.87
N ASN A 584 -19.79 -4.70 -16.04
CA ASN A 584 -18.45 -5.24 -15.77
C ASN A 584 -18.11 -5.41 -14.27
N VAL A 585 -19.04 -5.10 -13.36
CA VAL A 585 -18.97 -5.41 -11.92
C VAL A 585 -20.23 -6.19 -11.50
N ASP A 586 -20.77 -7.00 -12.42
CA ASP A 586 -21.94 -7.87 -12.28
C ASP A 586 -23.14 -7.24 -11.55
N PHE A 587 -23.51 -6.03 -11.96
CA PHE A 587 -24.88 -5.56 -11.79
C PHE A 587 -25.78 -6.20 -12.86
N LEU A 588 -27.00 -6.56 -12.46
CA LEU A 588 -28.04 -6.98 -13.38
C LEU A 588 -28.76 -5.73 -13.89
N ASN A 589 -29.05 -5.68 -15.20
CA ASN A 589 -30.01 -4.70 -15.71
C ASN A 589 -31.41 -5.14 -15.23
N LEU A 590 -32.09 -4.24 -14.52
CA LEU A 590 -33.39 -4.48 -13.88
C LEU A 590 -34.54 -3.89 -14.70
N SER A 591 -34.31 -3.54 -15.97
CA SER A 591 -35.28 -2.91 -16.88
C SER A 591 -36.60 -3.69 -16.96
N CYS A 592 -37.55 -3.28 -16.13
CA CYS A 592 -38.96 -3.61 -16.23
C CYS A 592 -39.70 -2.40 -16.84
N MET A 593 -40.84 -2.66 -17.48
CA MET A 593 -41.47 -1.70 -18.39
C MET A 593 -42.06 -0.46 -17.69
N ASP A 594 -42.41 0.54 -18.51
CA ASP A 594 -43.18 1.75 -18.15
C ASP A 594 -42.49 2.78 -17.23
N ILE A 595 -41.25 3.15 -17.58
CA ILE A 595 -40.61 4.42 -17.19
C ILE A 595 -40.14 5.12 -18.48
N ASN A 596 -40.32 6.44 -18.59
CA ASN A 596 -40.01 7.24 -19.78
C ASN A 596 -38.69 6.82 -20.46
N ASN A 597 -38.73 6.60 -21.78
CA ASN A 597 -37.70 6.00 -22.66
C ASN A 597 -36.35 6.77 -22.73
N GLN A 598 -35.69 6.97 -21.58
CA GLN A 598 -34.43 7.71 -21.40
C GLN A 598 -33.63 7.28 -20.16
N LEU A 599 -34.15 6.35 -19.33
CA LEU A 599 -33.55 5.92 -18.06
C LEU A 599 -33.40 4.39 -17.97
N ILE A 600 -32.28 3.94 -17.40
CA ILE A 600 -31.94 2.53 -17.17
C ILE A 600 -31.71 2.30 -15.67
N ILE A 601 -32.28 1.22 -15.12
CA ILE A 601 -32.09 0.84 -13.71
C ILE A 601 -31.24 -0.43 -13.66
N VAL A 602 -30.16 -0.40 -12.88
CA VAL A 602 -29.24 -1.52 -12.66
C VAL A 602 -29.18 -1.86 -11.16
N GLY A 603 -29.02 -3.13 -10.78
CA GLY A 603 -28.94 -3.52 -9.37
C GLY A 603 -28.19 -4.81 -9.10
N LYS A 604 -27.64 -4.91 -7.88
CA LYS A 604 -26.77 -5.99 -7.42
C LYS A 604 -27.15 -6.39 -5.99
N GLN A 605 -27.36 -7.69 -5.75
CA GLN A 605 -27.44 -8.23 -4.39
C GLN A 605 -26.03 -8.40 -3.81
N LEU A 606 -25.88 -8.15 -2.52
CA LEU A 606 -24.58 -7.99 -1.86
C LEU A 606 -24.12 -9.26 -1.13
#